data_AF-A0A352MVA6-F1
#
_entry.id   AF-A0A352MVA6-F1
#
_cell.length_a   1.000
_cell.length_b   1.000
_cell.length_c   1.000
_cell.angle_alpha   90.00
_cell.angle_beta   90.00
_cell.angle_gamma   90.00
#
_symmetry.space_group_name_H-M   'P 1'
#
loop_
_entity.id
_entity.type
_entity.pdbx_description
1 polymer ?
#
loop_
_entity_poly.entity_id
_entity_poly.type
_entity_poly.pdbx_seq_one_letter_code
_entity_poly.pdbx_strand_id
1 'polypeptide(L)'
;MIKNIGWTLGNDCPCKCKHCYSFTVRKKGQNLTKEIVDKVIEQIQKLNVETVNLGGNEPIFTNGLDVHQSMLPYILKELNKRNIKVGITTAGISLIALKNTYPECLQLLNDVDISFDSPFENEHNENRGGDVYKYAIRALEICKENDIESGIIMCAMNWNFTKDRIDALIEIAKKYNSNIRFNLIKPIQQQHFKLVPTKEQVLENYKYLFEKCDTVELSEPTLSGITNNSKVSGCACGVYSMRINSITPDGKIPVSPCVYMHDYRVGDLLTDDIFDIVNSEQFKAFKIRKENYENIEGCKDCDKAEICRGGCFAMAYTYKKCETGEKDLYARDPFCFKNIEISENINYKKGEKQLVHENYLCTWIGKPKKESF
;
A
#
# COMPACT_ATOMS: atom_id res chain seq x y z
N MET A 1 -9.71 -6.35 -15.02
CA MET A 1 -10.89 -6.36 -14.11
C MET A 1 -10.35 -6.22 -12.71
N ILE A 2 -10.95 -5.37 -11.88
CA ILE A 2 -10.48 -5.12 -10.52
C ILE A 2 -10.61 -6.39 -9.67
N LYS A 3 -9.54 -6.78 -8.99
CA LYS A 3 -9.45 -7.95 -8.11
C LYS A 3 -9.05 -7.62 -6.68
N ASN A 4 -8.37 -6.49 -6.46
CA ASN A 4 -7.87 -6.08 -5.15
C ASN A 4 -8.39 -4.69 -4.81
N ILE A 5 -8.98 -4.52 -3.63
CA ILE A 5 -9.49 -3.23 -3.17
C ILE A 5 -8.74 -2.78 -1.93
N GLY A 6 -8.31 -1.53 -1.91
CA GLY A 6 -8.02 -0.85 -0.66
C GLY A 6 -9.26 -0.11 -0.20
N TRP A 7 -9.59 -0.18 1.08
CA TRP A 7 -10.65 0.61 1.68
C TRP A 7 -10.06 1.49 2.79
N THR A 8 -10.10 2.80 2.57
CA THR A 8 -9.79 3.76 3.64
C THR A 8 -10.95 3.77 4.64
N LEU A 9 -10.72 3.21 5.83
CA LEU A 9 -11.73 3.18 6.88
C LEU A 9 -11.63 4.39 7.81
N GLY A 10 -12.80 4.90 8.21
CA GLY A 10 -12.93 6.03 9.12
C GLY A 10 -12.27 7.31 8.62
N ASN A 11 -12.22 8.31 9.49
CA ASN A 11 -11.50 9.57 9.23
C ASN A 11 -10.52 9.94 10.35
N ASP A 12 -10.43 9.11 11.40
CA ASP A 12 -9.60 9.36 12.56
C ASP A 12 -8.36 8.48 12.54
N CYS A 13 -7.24 9.06 12.94
CA CYS A 13 -6.00 8.34 13.16
C CYS A 13 -5.17 9.17 14.15
N PRO A 14 -4.67 8.54 15.22
CA PRO A 14 -3.96 9.26 16.27
C PRO A 14 -2.57 9.73 15.84
N CYS A 15 -2.02 9.16 14.75
CA CYS A 15 -0.71 9.52 14.23
C CYS A 15 -0.77 10.78 13.35
N LYS A 16 0.29 11.59 13.40
CA LYS A 16 0.49 12.81 12.60
C LYS A 16 1.74 12.68 11.73
N CYS A 17 1.85 11.57 11.00
CA CYS A 17 3.09 11.22 10.33
C CYS A 17 3.49 12.26 9.28
N LYS A 18 4.78 12.63 9.25
CA LYS A 18 5.35 13.64 8.33
C LYS A 18 5.20 13.28 6.84
N HIS A 19 5.04 12.00 6.53
CA HIS A 19 4.95 11.43 5.18
C HIS A 19 3.55 10.96 4.78
N CYS A 20 2.53 11.21 5.63
CA CYS A 20 1.21 10.64 5.46
C CYS A 20 0.49 11.18 4.21
N TYR A 21 0.25 10.31 3.22
CA TYR A 21 -0.44 10.70 1.99
C TYR A 21 -1.93 11.03 2.21
N SER A 22 -2.54 10.58 3.31
CA SER A 22 -3.96 10.83 3.57
C SER A 22 -4.19 12.10 4.38
N PHE A 23 -3.15 12.67 5.01
CA PHE A 23 -3.30 13.71 6.02
C PHE A 23 -4.10 14.92 5.55
N THR A 24 -3.82 15.45 4.37
CA THR A 24 -4.45 16.71 3.90
C THR A 24 -5.81 16.52 3.26
N VAL A 25 -6.15 15.29 2.93
CA VAL A 25 -7.47 14.92 2.40
C VAL A 25 -8.34 14.26 3.46
N ARG A 26 -7.78 14.00 4.64
CA ARG A 26 -8.47 13.56 5.85
C ARG A 26 -9.21 14.75 6.44
N LYS A 27 -10.44 14.96 5.98
CA LYS A 27 -11.42 15.78 6.69
C LYS A 27 -12.34 14.84 7.46
N LYS A 28 -12.70 15.20 8.69
CA LYS A 28 -13.62 14.38 9.48
C LYS A 28 -14.95 14.27 8.73
N GLY A 29 -15.21 13.10 8.17
CA GLY A 29 -16.47 12.77 7.54
C GLY A 29 -17.49 12.24 8.54
N GLN A 30 -18.59 11.72 8.01
CA GLN A 30 -19.65 11.13 8.82
C GLN A 30 -19.21 9.78 9.43
N ASN A 31 -19.95 9.30 10.43
CA ASN A 31 -19.76 7.96 10.98
C ASN A 31 -20.27 6.91 9.99
N LEU A 32 -19.59 5.77 9.91
CA LEU A 32 -20.09 4.63 9.15
C LEU A 32 -21.24 3.98 9.92
N THR A 33 -22.40 3.87 9.27
CA THR A 33 -23.51 3.05 9.76
C THR A 33 -23.45 1.65 9.14
N LYS A 34 -24.25 0.73 9.67
CA LYS A 34 -24.38 -0.62 9.10
C LYS A 34 -24.86 -0.56 7.65
N GLU A 35 -25.84 0.28 7.35
CA GLU A 35 -26.43 0.44 6.01
C GLU A 35 -25.41 0.96 4.99
N ILE A 36 -24.55 1.90 5.41
CA ILE A 36 -23.46 2.42 4.58
C ILE A 36 -22.46 1.29 4.27
N VAL A 37 -22.06 0.53 5.29
CA VAL A 37 -21.12 -0.60 5.11
C VAL A 37 -21.72 -1.66 4.20
N ASP A 38 -22.98 -2.03 4.40
CA ASP A 38 -23.68 -3.03 3.60
C ASP A 38 -23.71 -2.63 2.12
N LYS A 39 -24.08 -1.37 1.82
CA LYS A 39 -24.06 -0.84 0.44
C LYS A 39 -22.67 -0.91 -0.19
N VAL A 40 -21.62 -0.54 0.54
CA VAL A 40 -20.25 -0.62 -0.01
C VAL A 40 -19.87 -2.08 -0.29
N ILE A 41 -20.21 -3.01 0.61
CA ILE A 41 -19.93 -4.44 0.41
C ILE A 41 -20.71 -5.00 -0.78
N GLU A 42 -21.98 -4.63 -0.97
CA GLU A 42 -22.77 -5.00 -2.14
C GLU A 42 -22.10 -4.56 -3.44
N GLN A 43 -21.58 -3.33 -3.49
CA GLN A 43 -20.83 -2.82 -4.64
C GLN A 43 -19.52 -3.60 -4.83
N ILE A 44 -18.77 -3.88 -3.76
CA ILE A 44 -17.54 -4.70 -3.82
C ILE A 44 -17.83 -6.09 -4.43
N GLN A 45 -18.94 -6.72 -4.07
CA GLN A 45 -19.31 -8.05 -4.56
C GLN A 45 -19.57 -8.09 -6.07
N LYS A 46 -20.10 -7.01 -6.64
CA LYS A 46 -20.33 -6.92 -8.10
C LYS A 46 -19.04 -7.14 -8.89
N LEU A 47 -17.89 -6.72 -8.37
CA LEU A 47 -16.60 -6.84 -9.03
C LEU A 47 -15.94 -8.23 -8.90
N ASN A 48 -16.50 -9.13 -8.08
CA ASN A 48 -15.92 -10.45 -7.79
C ASN A 48 -14.42 -10.35 -7.40
N VAL A 49 -14.17 -9.51 -6.39
CA VAL A 49 -12.82 -9.27 -5.86
C VAL A 49 -12.32 -10.43 -5.02
N GLU A 50 -11.00 -10.57 -4.97
CA GLU A 50 -10.32 -11.61 -4.20
C GLU A 50 -9.88 -11.10 -2.82
N THR A 51 -9.46 -9.84 -2.75
CA THR A 51 -8.86 -9.27 -1.54
C THR A 51 -9.35 -7.87 -1.24
N VAL A 52 -9.43 -7.55 0.05
CA VAL A 52 -9.68 -6.20 0.56
C VAL A 52 -8.64 -5.86 1.63
N ASN A 53 -7.84 -4.83 1.40
CA ASN A 53 -6.97 -4.24 2.42
C ASN A 53 -7.68 -3.07 3.11
N LEU A 54 -7.79 -3.13 4.43
CA LEU A 54 -8.37 -2.07 5.26
C LEU A 54 -7.24 -1.21 5.83
N GLY A 55 -7.27 0.10 5.56
CA GLY A 55 -6.17 0.98 5.96
C GLY A 55 -6.45 2.46 5.72
N GLY A 56 -5.40 3.20 5.34
CA GLY A 56 -5.45 4.63 4.99
C GLY A 56 -5.47 5.58 6.19
N ASN A 57 -6.35 5.31 7.14
CA ASN A 57 -6.26 5.80 8.50
C ASN A 57 -5.94 4.62 9.42
N GLU A 58 -6.22 4.73 10.72
CA GLU A 58 -6.05 3.60 11.63
C GLU A 58 -7.37 2.80 11.67
N PRO A 59 -7.42 1.56 11.12
CA PRO A 59 -8.68 0.88 10.79
C PRO A 59 -9.71 0.74 11.91
N ILE A 60 -9.27 0.59 13.17
CA ILE A 60 -10.18 0.41 14.31
C ILE A 60 -11.02 1.67 14.58
N PHE A 61 -10.56 2.85 14.20
CA PHE A 61 -11.23 4.13 14.46
C PHE A 61 -12.16 4.54 13.32
N THR A 62 -13.12 3.68 12.99
CA THR A 62 -14.08 3.97 11.91
C THR A 62 -14.99 5.17 12.24
N ASN A 63 -15.43 5.28 13.50
CA ASN A 63 -16.44 6.24 13.97
C ASN A 63 -15.93 7.08 15.16
N GLY A 64 -14.64 7.44 15.14
CA GLY A 64 -13.98 8.12 16.26
C GLY A 64 -13.00 7.23 17.02
N LEU A 65 -12.43 7.79 18.10
CA LEU A 65 -11.41 7.12 18.92
C LEU A 65 -11.99 6.10 19.92
N ASP A 66 -13.31 6.07 20.09
CA ASP A 66 -13.99 5.06 20.89
C ASP A 66 -14.08 3.73 20.11
N VAL A 67 -13.30 2.75 20.54
CA VAL A 67 -13.20 1.42 19.92
C VAL A 67 -14.55 0.70 19.90
N HIS A 68 -15.44 0.95 20.86
CA HIS A 68 -16.75 0.31 20.91
C HIS A 68 -17.72 0.77 19.81
N GLN A 69 -17.44 1.92 19.21
CA GLN A 69 -18.20 2.44 18.06
C GLN A 69 -17.63 1.95 16.72
N SER A 70 -16.61 1.09 16.75
CA SER A 70 -15.96 0.59 15.54
C SER A 70 -16.89 -0.30 14.72
N MET A 71 -16.95 -0.03 13.42
CA MET A 71 -17.55 -0.89 12.41
C MET A 71 -16.56 -1.93 11.87
N LEU A 72 -15.27 -1.87 12.25
CA LEU A 72 -14.25 -2.81 11.78
C LEU A 72 -14.63 -4.28 12.06
N PRO A 73 -15.09 -4.68 13.27
CA PRO A 73 -15.50 -6.06 13.53
C PRO A 73 -16.64 -6.53 12.60
N TYR A 74 -17.60 -5.65 12.31
CA TYR A 74 -18.70 -5.95 11.40
C TYR A 74 -18.20 -6.12 9.95
N ILE A 75 -17.36 -5.20 9.47
CA ILE A 75 -16.75 -5.25 8.14
C ILE A 75 -15.95 -6.55 7.95
N LEU A 76 -15.12 -6.92 8.94
CA LEU A 76 -14.33 -8.17 8.90
C LEU A 76 -15.22 -9.40 8.74
N LYS A 77 -16.30 -9.48 9.54
CA LYS A 77 -17.26 -10.60 9.50
C LYS A 77 -17.98 -10.67 8.15
N GLU A 78 -18.45 -9.54 7.63
CA GLU A 78 -19.21 -9.52 6.37
C GLU A 78 -18.35 -9.82 5.14
N LEU A 79 -17.10 -9.36 5.09
CA LEU A 79 -16.16 -9.70 4.01
C LEU A 79 -15.76 -11.18 4.05
N ASN A 80 -15.47 -11.73 5.23
CA ASN A 80 -15.13 -13.15 5.38
C ASN A 80 -16.29 -14.08 5.02
N LYS A 81 -17.54 -13.75 5.41
CA LYS A 81 -18.76 -14.50 4.99
C LYS A 81 -18.89 -14.64 3.47
N ARG A 82 -18.27 -13.73 2.72
CA ARG A 82 -18.28 -13.69 1.24
C ARG A 82 -17.01 -14.28 0.64
N ASN A 83 -16.17 -14.94 1.45
CA ASN A 83 -14.89 -15.52 1.05
C ASN A 83 -13.88 -14.50 0.48
N ILE A 84 -13.96 -13.24 0.90
CA ILE A 84 -12.99 -12.20 0.54
C ILE A 84 -11.88 -12.21 1.58
N LYS A 85 -10.62 -12.35 1.15
CA LYS A 85 -9.47 -12.30 2.05
C LYS A 85 -9.26 -10.86 2.53
N VAL A 86 -9.11 -10.67 3.84
CA VAL A 86 -8.98 -9.34 4.42
C VAL A 86 -7.61 -9.15 5.05
N GLY A 87 -6.94 -8.06 4.66
CA GLY A 87 -5.71 -7.60 5.27
C GLY A 87 -5.94 -6.27 5.99
N ILE A 88 -5.12 -5.98 6.98
CA ILE A 88 -5.09 -4.64 7.60
C ILE A 88 -3.69 -4.04 7.49
N THR A 89 -3.63 -2.74 7.22
CA THR A 89 -2.41 -1.94 7.40
C THR A 89 -2.58 -1.04 8.62
N THR A 90 -1.71 -1.15 9.62
CA THR A 90 -1.90 -0.53 10.94
C THR A 90 -0.59 0.03 11.52
N ALA A 91 -0.66 1.05 12.38
CA ALA A 91 0.45 1.45 13.27
C ALA A 91 0.63 0.49 14.48
N GLY A 92 -0.11 -0.62 14.50
CA GLY A 92 -0.18 -1.61 15.59
C GLY A 92 -1.39 -1.40 16.51
N ILE A 93 -1.94 -0.18 16.56
CA ILE A 93 -3.05 0.20 17.45
C ILE A 93 -4.31 -0.62 17.15
N SER A 94 -4.70 -0.77 15.87
CA SER A 94 -5.89 -1.53 15.51
C SER A 94 -5.80 -2.99 15.93
N LEU A 95 -4.63 -3.61 15.78
CA LEU A 95 -4.47 -5.02 16.13
C LEU A 95 -4.57 -5.24 17.64
N ILE A 96 -3.95 -4.35 18.43
CA ILE A 96 -4.04 -4.39 19.90
C ILE A 96 -5.49 -4.17 20.35
N ALA A 97 -6.18 -3.18 19.79
CA ALA A 97 -7.56 -2.88 20.13
C ALA A 97 -8.52 -4.02 19.75
N LEU A 98 -8.34 -4.65 18.59
CA LEU A 98 -9.06 -5.86 18.19
C LEU A 98 -8.81 -6.99 19.18
N LYS A 99 -7.55 -7.31 19.51
CA LYS A 99 -7.23 -8.36 20.48
C LYS A 99 -7.93 -8.16 21.82
N ASN A 100 -7.97 -6.92 22.31
CA ASN A 100 -8.51 -6.63 23.63
C ASN A 100 -10.05 -6.56 23.67
N THR A 101 -10.69 -6.14 22.58
CA THR A 101 -12.13 -5.81 22.56
C THR A 101 -12.96 -6.80 21.74
N TYR A 102 -12.37 -7.34 20.66
CA TYR A 102 -13.00 -8.22 19.68
C TYR A 102 -12.04 -9.36 19.27
N PRO A 103 -11.51 -10.16 20.22
CA PRO A 103 -10.46 -11.14 19.95
C PRO A 103 -10.87 -12.18 18.89
N GLU A 104 -12.16 -12.47 18.76
CA GLU A 104 -12.70 -13.40 17.77
C GLU A 104 -12.51 -12.92 16.32
N CYS A 105 -12.20 -11.63 16.12
CA CYS A 105 -11.94 -11.05 14.81
C CYS A 105 -10.49 -11.24 14.34
N LEU A 106 -9.55 -11.64 15.21
CA LEU A 106 -8.15 -11.84 14.81
C LEU A 106 -8.00 -12.94 13.76
N GLN A 107 -8.73 -14.05 13.92
CA GLN A 107 -8.75 -15.17 12.97
C GLN A 107 -9.39 -14.83 11.61
N LEU A 108 -10.04 -13.66 11.48
CA LEU A 108 -10.64 -13.18 10.24
C LEU A 108 -9.63 -12.42 9.36
N LEU A 109 -8.42 -12.19 9.85
CA LEU A 109 -7.35 -11.52 9.14
C LEU A 109 -6.50 -12.55 8.40
N ASN A 110 -6.35 -12.36 7.09
CA ASN A 110 -5.45 -13.17 6.26
C ASN A 110 -4.00 -12.81 6.54
N ASP A 111 -3.70 -11.50 6.61
CA ASP A 111 -2.38 -10.95 6.90
C ASP A 111 -2.46 -9.52 7.45
N VAL A 112 -1.40 -9.10 8.14
CA VAL A 112 -1.29 -7.77 8.78
C VAL A 112 0.01 -7.09 8.37
N ASP A 113 -0.09 -5.91 7.77
CA ASP A 113 1.04 -5.02 7.52
C ASP A 113 1.18 -4.03 8.68
N ILE A 114 2.20 -4.22 9.52
CA ILE A 114 2.56 -3.36 10.64
C ILE A 114 3.55 -2.29 10.17
N SER A 115 3.19 -1.05 10.41
CA SER A 115 3.89 0.08 9.84
C SER A 115 5.11 0.49 10.69
N PHE A 116 6.30 0.45 10.09
CA PHE A 116 7.58 0.88 10.68
C PHE A 116 8.31 1.86 9.78
N ASP A 117 8.73 3.01 10.31
CA ASP A 117 9.55 3.97 9.54
C ASP A 117 11.03 3.96 9.92
N SER A 118 11.38 3.30 11.01
CA SER A 118 12.74 3.06 11.48
C SER A 118 12.72 1.87 12.46
N PRO A 119 13.80 1.06 12.53
CA PRO A 119 13.99 0.09 13.60
C PRO A 119 14.34 0.74 14.94
N PHE A 120 14.60 2.05 14.96
CA PHE A 120 14.93 2.80 16.16
C PHE A 120 13.73 3.61 16.63
N GLU A 121 13.35 3.43 17.89
CA GLU A 121 12.13 3.98 18.49
C GLU A 121 12.01 5.50 18.35
N ASN A 122 13.07 6.25 18.67
CA ASN A 122 13.05 7.71 18.61
C ASN A 122 12.77 8.22 17.19
N GLU A 123 13.46 7.68 16.19
CA GLU A 123 13.29 8.07 14.78
C GLU A 123 11.88 7.72 14.27
N HIS A 124 11.42 6.51 14.60
CA HIS A 124 10.09 6.04 14.24
C HIS A 124 9.00 6.95 14.83
N ASN A 125 9.08 7.20 16.14
CA ASN A 125 8.10 8.00 16.86
C ASN A 125 8.10 9.46 16.39
N GLU A 126 9.29 10.03 16.13
CA GLU A 126 9.41 11.39 15.61
C GLU A 126 8.76 11.53 14.23
N ASN A 127 9.00 10.57 13.33
CA ASN A 127 8.43 10.62 11.98
C ASN A 127 6.91 10.38 11.98
N ARG A 128 6.39 9.57 12.93
CA ARG A 128 4.95 9.30 13.08
C ARG A 128 4.19 10.33 13.92
N GLY A 129 4.91 11.19 14.63
CA GLY A 129 4.33 12.22 15.48
C GLY A 129 3.56 11.64 16.67
N GLY A 130 4.04 10.52 17.22
CA GLY A 130 3.44 9.83 18.36
C GLY A 130 4.28 8.66 18.86
N ASP A 131 4.07 8.26 20.11
CA ASP A 131 4.77 7.15 20.76
C ASP A 131 4.13 5.81 20.38
N VAL A 132 4.43 5.34 19.15
CA VAL A 132 3.74 4.21 18.50
C VAL A 132 4.65 3.04 18.14
N TYR A 133 5.98 3.18 18.26
CA TYR A 133 6.92 2.08 18.03
C TYR A 133 6.61 0.86 18.92
N LYS A 134 6.32 1.10 20.20
CA LYS A 134 5.91 0.04 21.14
C LYS A 134 4.64 -0.71 20.70
N TYR A 135 3.69 -0.03 20.06
CA TYR A 135 2.49 -0.67 19.54
C TYR A 135 2.79 -1.49 18.29
N ALA A 136 3.70 -1.02 17.44
CA ALA A 136 4.15 -1.77 16.28
C ALA A 136 4.87 -3.07 16.69
N ILE A 137 5.75 -3.03 17.69
CA ILE A 137 6.39 -4.23 18.27
C ILE A 137 5.35 -5.16 18.89
N ARG A 138 4.43 -4.63 19.71
CA ARG A 138 3.37 -5.46 20.32
C ARG A 138 2.47 -6.10 19.26
N ALA A 139 2.21 -5.43 18.14
CA ALA A 139 1.43 -6.01 17.05
C ALA A 139 2.15 -7.18 16.38
N LEU A 140 3.47 -7.11 16.17
CA LEU A 140 4.26 -8.24 15.67
C LEU A 140 4.22 -9.44 16.63
N GLU A 141 4.29 -9.19 17.94
CA GLU A 141 4.11 -10.24 18.96
C GLU A 141 2.73 -10.88 18.88
N ILE A 142 1.66 -10.09 18.76
CA ILE A 142 0.29 -10.59 18.62
C ILE A 142 0.16 -11.47 17.38
N CYS A 143 0.71 -11.04 16.23
CA CYS A 143 0.69 -11.84 15.02
C CYS A 143 1.39 -13.19 15.23
N LYS A 144 2.58 -13.19 15.84
CA LYS A 144 3.33 -14.42 16.13
C LYS A 144 2.61 -15.34 17.12
N GLU A 145 2.03 -14.79 18.19
CA GLU A 145 1.26 -15.54 19.20
C GLU A 145 0.01 -16.22 18.62
N ASN A 146 -0.55 -15.69 17.53
CA ASN A 146 -1.82 -16.16 16.94
C ASN A 146 -1.65 -16.75 15.53
N ASP A 147 -0.41 -17.02 15.09
CA ASP A 147 -0.10 -17.55 13.75
C ASP A 147 -0.71 -16.74 12.59
N ILE A 148 -0.71 -15.41 12.74
CA ILE A 148 -1.17 -14.47 11.71
C ILE A 148 0.05 -14.05 10.88
N GLU A 149 -0.05 -14.22 9.56
CA GLU A 149 1.00 -13.78 8.65
C GLU A 149 1.16 -12.26 8.77
N SER A 150 2.40 -11.79 8.90
CA SER A 150 2.68 -10.38 9.13
C SER A 150 3.73 -9.85 8.16
N GLY A 151 3.64 -8.55 7.89
CA GLY A 151 4.65 -7.78 7.18
C GLY A 151 5.04 -6.55 7.97
N ILE A 152 6.32 -6.22 7.96
CA ILE A 152 6.82 -4.90 8.36
C ILE A 152 6.79 -4.01 7.11
N ILE A 153 5.96 -2.97 7.12
CA ILE A 153 5.85 -2.02 5.99
C ILE A 153 6.54 -0.69 6.33
N MET A 154 7.54 -0.33 5.52
CA MET A 154 8.22 0.96 5.58
C MET A 154 7.88 1.86 4.39
N CYS A 155 7.52 3.10 4.70
CA CYS A 155 7.58 4.19 3.72
C CYS A 155 9.04 4.61 3.55
N ALA A 156 9.66 4.21 2.43
CA ALA A 156 11.05 4.48 2.14
C ALA A 156 11.24 5.94 1.69
N MET A 157 12.07 6.65 2.44
CA MET A 157 12.43 8.06 2.32
C MET A 157 13.96 8.18 2.32
N ASN A 158 14.48 9.34 1.93
CA ASN A 158 15.92 9.60 1.87
C ASN A 158 16.68 9.35 3.18
N TRP A 159 16.06 9.61 4.34
CA TRP A 159 16.72 9.48 5.64
C TRP A 159 16.65 8.06 6.22
N ASN A 160 15.61 7.27 5.89
CA ASN A 160 15.41 5.94 6.49
C ASN A 160 15.76 4.77 5.56
N PHE A 161 15.85 5.00 4.25
CA PHE A 161 16.18 3.94 3.30
C PHE A 161 17.69 3.78 3.20
N THR A 162 18.27 3.20 4.25
CA THR A 162 19.72 3.01 4.41
C THR A 162 20.01 1.58 4.86
N LYS A 163 21.17 1.03 4.49
CA LYS A 163 21.52 -0.38 4.76
C LYS A 163 21.47 -0.74 6.25
N ASP A 164 21.95 0.14 7.13
CA ASP A 164 21.91 -0.04 8.59
C ASP A 164 20.49 -0.21 9.13
N ARG A 165 19.54 0.59 8.64
CA ARG A 165 18.12 0.49 9.02
C ARG A 165 17.45 -0.74 8.40
N ILE A 166 17.79 -1.06 7.16
CA ILE A 166 17.33 -2.28 6.48
C ILE A 166 17.76 -3.53 7.26
N ASP A 167 19.03 -3.63 7.63
CA ASP A 167 19.57 -4.75 8.41
C ASP A 167 18.84 -4.90 9.75
N ALA A 168 18.69 -3.81 10.50
CA ALA A 168 18.00 -3.87 11.79
C ALA A 168 16.49 -4.20 11.64
N LEU A 169 15.82 -3.75 10.57
CA LEU A 169 14.44 -4.18 10.28
C LEU A 169 14.36 -5.65 9.87
N ILE A 170 15.35 -6.15 9.13
CA ILE A 170 15.47 -7.58 8.79
C ILE A 170 15.59 -8.41 10.07
N GLU A 171 16.38 -7.99 11.05
CA GLU A 171 16.52 -8.70 12.32
C GLU A 171 15.21 -8.70 13.13
N ILE A 172 14.48 -7.58 13.15
CA ILE A 172 13.14 -7.53 13.74
C ILE A 172 12.20 -8.51 13.00
N ALA A 173 12.21 -8.50 11.67
CA ALA A 173 11.37 -9.40 10.87
C ALA A 173 11.70 -10.87 11.13
N LYS A 174 12.99 -11.25 11.17
CA LYS A 174 13.43 -12.61 11.53
C LYS A 174 12.93 -13.01 12.92
N LYS A 175 13.10 -12.15 13.94
CA LYS A 175 12.65 -12.40 15.32
C LYS A 175 11.17 -12.74 15.41
N TYR A 176 10.34 -12.05 14.63
CA TYR A 176 8.89 -12.22 14.63
C TYR A 176 8.35 -13.09 13.49
N ASN A 177 9.21 -13.72 12.70
CA ASN A 177 8.83 -14.48 11.49
C ASN A 177 7.97 -13.65 10.51
N SER A 178 8.24 -12.35 10.40
CA SER A 178 7.51 -11.41 9.55
C SER A 178 8.15 -11.30 8.16
N ASN A 179 7.38 -10.86 7.17
CA ASN A 179 7.90 -10.35 5.90
C ASN A 179 8.38 -8.91 6.09
N ILE A 180 9.13 -8.39 5.11
CA ILE A 180 9.43 -6.96 5.00
C ILE A 180 8.90 -6.43 3.68
N ARG A 181 8.43 -5.19 3.69
CA ARG A 181 7.83 -4.54 2.54
C ARG A 181 8.26 -3.08 2.52
N PHE A 182 8.73 -2.63 1.36
CA PHE A 182 9.18 -1.25 1.17
C PHE A 182 8.36 -0.59 0.07
N ASN A 183 7.80 0.58 0.38
CA ASN A 183 7.14 1.42 -0.59
C ASN A 183 7.81 2.78 -0.60
N LEU A 184 8.34 3.20 -1.76
CA LEU A 184 8.91 4.53 -1.92
C LEU A 184 7.86 5.61 -1.65
N ILE A 185 8.26 6.65 -0.93
CA ILE A 185 7.43 7.84 -0.72
C ILE A 185 7.05 8.44 -2.08
N LYS A 186 5.74 8.66 -2.27
CA LYS A 186 5.20 9.35 -3.44
C LYS A 186 4.86 10.77 -3.04
N PRO A 187 5.52 11.79 -3.62
CA PRO A 187 5.39 13.15 -3.15
C PRO A 187 4.06 13.75 -3.60
N ILE A 188 3.01 13.59 -2.81
CA ILE A 188 1.73 14.25 -3.10
C ILE A 188 1.71 15.74 -2.74
N GLN A 189 2.77 16.23 -2.08
CA GLN A 189 2.95 17.60 -1.57
C GLN A 189 4.42 18.01 -1.57
N GLN A 190 4.66 19.32 -1.59
CA GLN A 190 6.02 19.85 -1.67
C GLN A 190 6.93 19.41 -0.51
N GLN A 191 6.40 19.29 0.71
CA GLN A 191 7.23 18.81 1.83
C GLN A 191 7.60 17.33 1.69
N HIS A 192 6.77 16.51 1.04
CA HIS A 192 7.12 15.11 0.76
C HIS A 192 8.21 15.01 -0.30
N PHE A 193 8.27 15.95 -1.24
CA PHE A 193 9.31 15.98 -2.27
C PHE A 193 10.72 16.04 -1.66
N LYS A 194 10.87 16.74 -0.53
CA LYS A 194 12.13 16.81 0.24
C LYS A 194 12.55 15.50 0.90
N LEU A 195 11.66 14.52 0.97
CA LEU A 195 11.90 13.21 1.59
C LEU A 195 12.14 12.13 0.54
N VAL A 196 12.03 12.44 -0.75
CA VAL A 196 12.23 11.47 -1.83
C VAL A 196 13.71 11.05 -1.86
N PRO A 197 14.02 9.74 -1.83
CA PRO A 197 15.39 9.24 -1.94
C PRO A 197 15.99 9.50 -3.33
N THR A 198 17.32 9.51 -3.42
CA THR A 198 17.98 9.57 -4.74
C THR A 198 17.79 8.27 -5.50
N LYS A 199 17.95 8.32 -6.82
CA LYS A 199 17.82 7.14 -7.68
C LYS A 199 18.86 6.07 -7.34
N GLU A 200 20.07 6.51 -7.02
CA GLU A 200 21.20 5.66 -6.60
C GLU A 200 20.86 4.95 -5.29
N GLN A 201 20.38 5.71 -4.29
CA GLN A 201 19.94 5.15 -3.01
C GLN A 201 18.83 4.11 -3.20
N VAL A 202 17.88 4.36 -4.09
CA VAL A 202 16.81 3.40 -4.38
C VAL A 202 17.37 2.11 -4.98
N LEU A 203 18.20 2.23 -6.02
CA LEU A 203 18.77 1.08 -6.71
C LEU A 203 19.64 0.24 -5.79
N GLU A 204 20.57 0.86 -5.07
CA GLU A 204 21.52 0.16 -4.19
C GLU A 204 20.81 -0.59 -3.06
N ASN A 205 19.79 0.01 -2.46
CA ASN A 205 19.06 -0.63 -1.37
C ASN A 205 18.13 -1.74 -1.87
N TYR A 206 17.52 -1.64 -3.05
CA TYR A 206 16.76 -2.78 -3.60
C TYR A 206 17.66 -3.94 -4.00
N LYS A 207 18.82 -3.69 -4.60
CA LYS A 207 19.86 -4.71 -4.82
C LYS A 207 20.23 -5.42 -3.52
N TYR A 208 20.48 -4.63 -2.47
CA TYR A 208 20.78 -5.15 -1.14
C TYR A 208 19.63 -5.99 -0.56
N LEU A 209 18.38 -5.54 -0.73
CA LEU A 209 17.19 -6.30 -0.31
C LEU A 209 17.04 -7.62 -1.07
N PHE A 210 17.31 -7.66 -2.38
CA PHE A 210 17.30 -8.90 -3.17
C PHE A 210 18.39 -9.89 -2.73
N GLU A 211 19.55 -9.38 -2.26
CA GLU A 211 20.59 -10.20 -1.67
C GLU A 211 20.13 -10.82 -0.34
N LYS A 212 19.54 -10.02 0.56
CA LYS A 212 19.21 -10.44 1.93
C LYS A 212 17.89 -11.19 2.08
N CYS A 213 16.98 -11.08 1.10
CA CYS A 213 15.63 -11.63 1.19
C CYS A 213 15.29 -12.51 -0.01
N ASP A 214 14.48 -13.54 0.23
CA ASP A 214 13.75 -14.19 -0.84
C ASP A 214 12.57 -13.29 -1.23
N THR A 215 12.42 -12.99 -2.51
CA THR A 215 11.33 -12.14 -3.01
C THR A 215 10.02 -12.94 -3.01
N VAL A 216 9.02 -12.42 -2.29
CA VAL A 216 7.66 -12.97 -2.24
C VAL A 216 6.80 -12.33 -3.32
N GLU A 217 6.88 -11.00 -3.45
CA GLU A 217 6.16 -10.20 -4.43
C GLU A 217 7.07 -9.12 -5.01
N LEU A 218 6.99 -8.92 -6.32
CA LEU A 218 7.62 -7.81 -7.01
C LEU A 218 6.68 -7.32 -8.09
N SER A 219 5.85 -6.34 -7.74
CA SER A 219 4.86 -5.69 -8.63
C SER A 219 5.19 -4.21 -8.87
N GLU A 220 6.28 -3.71 -8.28
CA GLU A 220 6.87 -2.42 -8.62
C GLU A 220 7.38 -2.47 -10.08
N PRO A 221 6.81 -1.69 -11.01
CA PRO A 221 7.07 -1.91 -12.44
C PRO A 221 8.50 -1.61 -12.88
N THR A 222 9.19 -0.63 -12.27
CA THR A 222 10.56 -0.28 -12.67
C THR A 222 11.56 -1.37 -12.28
N LEU A 223 11.41 -1.92 -11.09
CA LEU A 223 12.16 -3.06 -10.59
C LEU A 223 11.78 -4.34 -11.33
N SER A 224 10.50 -4.56 -11.63
CA SER A 224 10.05 -5.70 -12.44
C SER A 224 10.69 -5.69 -13.83
N GLY A 225 10.83 -4.50 -14.44
CA GLY A 225 11.48 -4.33 -15.73
C GLY A 225 12.95 -4.71 -15.73
N ILE A 226 13.76 -4.19 -14.79
CA ILE A 226 15.20 -4.51 -14.71
C ILE A 226 15.50 -5.94 -14.24
N THR A 227 14.50 -6.64 -13.71
CA THR A 227 14.62 -8.02 -13.23
C THR A 227 13.94 -9.03 -14.15
N ASN A 228 13.43 -8.56 -15.30
CA ASN A 228 12.71 -9.35 -16.29
C ASN A 228 11.54 -10.17 -15.71
N ASN A 229 10.81 -9.62 -14.74
CA ASN A 229 9.64 -10.26 -14.16
C ASN A 229 8.42 -10.14 -15.10
N SER A 230 8.29 -11.09 -16.02
CA SER A 230 7.22 -11.15 -17.03
C SER A 230 5.81 -11.41 -16.48
N LYS A 231 5.66 -11.67 -15.17
CA LYS A 231 4.34 -11.74 -14.51
C LYS A 231 3.71 -10.36 -14.33
N VAL A 232 4.52 -9.31 -14.42
CA VAL A 232 4.08 -7.91 -14.29
C VAL A 232 4.00 -7.28 -15.67
N SER A 233 2.98 -6.47 -15.87
CA SER A 233 2.83 -5.66 -17.07
C SER A 233 2.41 -4.25 -16.65
N GLY A 234 3.34 -3.47 -16.10
CA GLY A 234 3.10 -2.12 -15.62
C GLY A 234 2.33 -2.05 -14.29
N CYS A 235 1.97 -0.83 -13.92
CA CYS A 235 1.18 -0.54 -12.71
C CYS A 235 -0.14 -1.33 -12.68
N ALA A 236 -0.47 -1.93 -11.52
CA ALA A 236 -1.73 -2.63 -11.28
C ALA A 236 -2.91 -1.69 -10.93
N CYS A 237 -2.61 -0.50 -10.41
CA CYS A 237 -3.63 0.45 -9.96
C CYS A 237 -4.51 0.92 -11.13
N GLY A 238 -5.80 1.08 -10.89
CA GLY A 238 -6.80 1.47 -11.88
C GLY A 238 -7.22 0.37 -12.87
N VAL A 239 -6.55 -0.79 -12.85
CA VAL A 239 -6.81 -1.90 -13.81
C VAL A 239 -7.11 -3.21 -13.10
N TYR A 240 -6.26 -3.53 -12.11
CA TYR A 240 -6.35 -4.71 -11.25
C TYR A 240 -6.68 -4.34 -9.80
N SER A 241 -6.31 -3.14 -9.36
CA SER A 241 -6.64 -2.66 -8.02
C SER A 241 -7.21 -1.26 -8.03
N MET A 242 -7.92 -0.91 -6.95
CA MET A 242 -8.46 0.44 -6.75
C MET A 242 -8.57 0.78 -5.27
N ARG A 243 -8.97 2.03 -4.99
CA ARG A 243 -9.14 2.55 -3.65
C ARG A 243 -10.54 3.10 -3.42
N ILE A 244 -11.24 2.54 -2.44
CA ILE A 244 -12.41 3.15 -1.81
C ILE A 244 -11.88 4.15 -0.77
N ASN A 245 -12.30 5.41 -0.87
CA ASN A 245 -11.88 6.46 0.05
C ASN A 245 -12.77 6.48 1.30
N SER A 246 -12.36 7.24 2.31
CA SER A 246 -13.20 7.43 3.50
C SER A 246 -14.44 8.22 3.16
N ILE A 247 -15.50 8.00 3.92
CA ILE A 247 -16.72 8.79 3.84
C ILE A 247 -16.40 10.28 4.04
N THR A 248 -16.87 11.11 3.15
CA THR A 248 -16.64 12.55 3.15
C THR A 248 -17.60 13.27 4.11
N PRO A 249 -17.35 14.55 4.46
CA PRO A 249 -18.28 15.34 5.27
C PRO A 249 -19.69 15.45 4.68
N ASP A 250 -19.80 15.52 3.35
CA ASP A 250 -21.09 15.51 2.63
C ASP A 250 -21.70 14.11 2.46
N GLY A 251 -21.12 13.09 3.09
CA GLY A 251 -21.69 11.74 3.19
C GLY A 251 -21.41 10.83 1.99
N LYS A 252 -20.49 11.21 1.08
CA LYS A 252 -20.16 10.43 -0.11
C LYS A 252 -19.00 9.48 0.14
N ILE A 253 -18.94 8.38 -0.61
CA ILE A 253 -17.79 7.46 -0.60
C ILE A 253 -17.18 7.42 -2.01
N PRO A 254 -16.21 8.31 -2.31
CA PRO A 254 -15.59 8.35 -3.63
C PRO A 254 -14.56 7.24 -3.81
N VAL A 255 -14.31 6.88 -5.06
CA VAL A 255 -13.33 5.87 -5.44
C VAL A 255 -12.20 6.52 -6.23
N SER A 256 -10.98 6.01 -6.12
CA SER A 256 -9.86 6.42 -6.96
C SER A 256 -9.12 5.21 -7.54
N PRO A 257 -8.46 5.35 -8.71
CA PRO A 257 -7.65 4.28 -9.30
C PRO A 257 -6.50 3.82 -8.40
N CYS A 258 -5.95 4.74 -7.61
CA CYS A 258 -4.83 4.50 -6.72
C CYS A 258 -4.99 5.32 -5.44
N VAL A 259 -4.40 4.83 -4.35
CA VAL A 259 -4.43 5.46 -3.03
C VAL A 259 -3.76 6.84 -2.97
N TYR A 260 -2.79 7.11 -3.86
CA TYR A 260 -2.08 8.39 -3.92
C TYR A 260 -2.73 9.40 -4.88
N MET A 261 -3.76 8.98 -5.62
CA MET A 261 -4.31 9.74 -6.76
C MET A 261 -5.58 10.47 -6.36
N HIS A 262 -5.44 11.38 -5.40
CA HIS A 262 -6.56 12.17 -4.87
C HIS A 262 -7.22 13.07 -5.92
N ASP A 263 -6.45 13.52 -6.91
CA ASP A 263 -6.95 14.28 -8.07
C ASP A 263 -7.89 13.45 -8.98
N TYR A 264 -7.91 12.12 -8.82
CA TYR A 264 -8.67 11.18 -9.66
C TYR A 264 -9.82 10.52 -8.88
N ARG A 265 -10.25 11.13 -7.77
CA ARG A 265 -11.46 10.69 -7.07
C ARG A 265 -12.69 10.89 -7.95
N VAL A 266 -13.56 9.90 -7.99
CA VAL A 266 -14.76 9.89 -8.84
C VAL A 266 -15.88 9.07 -8.17
N GLY A 267 -17.12 9.47 -8.46
CA GLY A 267 -18.34 8.80 -8.03
C GLY A 267 -18.64 8.88 -6.54
N ASP A 268 -19.76 8.27 -6.17
CA ASP A 268 -20.19 7.97 -4.81
C ASP A 268 -20.75 6.54 -4.75
N LEU A 269 -20.08 5.63 -4.05
CA LEU A 269 -20.51 4.23 -3.93
C LEU A 269 -21.87 4.03 -3.28
N LEU A 270 -22.43 5.04 -2.61
CA LEU A 270 -23.74 4.95 -1.98
C LEU A 270 -24.90 5.16 -2.95
N THR A 271 -24.64 5.75 -4.12
CA THR A 271 -25.64 6.10 -5.14
C THR A 271 -25.31 5.56 -6.53
N ASP A 272 -24.03 5.49 -6.87
CA ASP A 272 -23.58 5.13 -8.22
C ASP A 272 -23.30 3.62 -8.33
N ASP A 273 -23.39 3.08 -9.55
CA ASP A 273 -22.95 1.72 -9.81
C ASP A 273 -21.42 1.65 -9.92
N ILE A 274 -20.80 0.71 -9.23
CA ILE A 274 -19.34 0.56 -9.23
C ILE A 274 -18.77 0.27 -10.62
N PHE A 275 -19.52 -0.37 -11.52
CA PHE A 275 -19.09 -0.61 -12.89
C PHE A 275 -18.98 0.69 -13.67
N ASP A 276 -19.87 1.64 -13.46
CA ASP A 276 -19.80 2.97 -14.09
C ASP A 276 -18.57 3.72 -13.57
N ILE A 277 -18.32 3.66 -12.25
CA ILE A 277 -17.14 4.26 -11.63
C ILE A 277 -15.84 3.71 -12.21
N VAL A 278 -15.67 2.38 -12.31
CA VAL A 278 -14.42 1.79 -12.82
C VAL A 278 -14.25 1.93 -14.33
N ASN A 279 -15.30 2.34 -15.06
CA ASN A 279 -15.26 2.70 -16.48
C ASN A 279 -15.24 4.22 -16.73
N SER A 280 -15.10 5.04 -15.69
CA SER A 280 -14.95 6.49 -15.82
C SER A 280 -13.64 6.90 -16.50
N GLU A 281 -13.57 8.15 -16.97
CA GLU A 281 -12.37 8.71 -17.61
C GLU A 281 -11.15 8.69 -16.66
N GLN A 282 -11.37 8.85 -15.36
CA GLN A 282 -10.33 8.78 -14.33
C GLN A 282 -9.65 7.40 -14.29
N PHE A 283 -10.43 6.31 -14.41
CA PHE A 283 -9.91 4.95 -14.48
C PHE A 283 -9.34 4.62 -15.85
N LYS A 284 -10.00 5.06 -16.93
CA LYS A 284 -9.50 4.89 -18.30
C LYS A 284 -8.13 5.53 -18.50
N ALA A 285 -7.84 6.68 -17.87
CA ALA A 285 -6.53 7.32 -17.94
C ALA A 285 -5.38 6.38 -17.50
N PHE A 286 -5.59 5.53 -16.49
CA PHE A 286 -4.60 4.55 -16.04
C PHE A 286 -4.36 3.46 -17.07
N LYS A 287 -5.44 2.96 -17.67
CA LYS A 287 -5.40 1.94 -18.72
C LYS A 287 -4.73 2.49 -19.98
N ILE A 288 -5.15 3.66 -20.45
CA ILE A 288 -4.64 4.34 -21.65
C ILE A 288 -3.14 4.61 -21.49
N ARG A 289 -2.68 5.19 -20.37
CA ARG A 289 -1.25 5.43 -20.15
C ARG A 289 -0.44 4.13 -20.19
N LYS A 290 -0.98 3.07 -19.58
CA LYS A 290 -0.32 1.75 -19.53
C LYS A 290 -0.24 1.09 -20.90
N GLU A 291 -1.26 1.23 -21.74
CA GLU A 291 -1.31 0.68 -23.09
C GLU A 291 -0.49 1.49 -24.10
N ASN A 292 -0.34 2.80 -23.87
CA ASN A 292 0.38 3.73 -24.74
C ASN A 292 1.69 4.23 -24.10
N TYR A 293 2.43 3.32 -23.46
CA TYR A 293 3.67 3.64 -22.73
C TYR A 293 4.79 4.13 -23.66
N GLU A 294 4.71 3.84 -24.96
CA GLU A 294 5.63 4.35 -25.98
C GLU A 294 5.58 5.87 -26.14
N ASN A 295 4.49 6.52 -25.71
CA ASN A 295 4.37 7.98 -25.68
C ASN A 295 5.09 8.60 -24.47
N ILE A 296 5.56 7.80 -23.52
CA ILE A 296 6.37 8.27 -22.39
C ILE A 296 7.81 8.42 -22.87
N GLU A 297 8.41 9.57 -22.56
CA GLU A 297 9.77 9.89 -22.99
C GLU A 297 10.78 8.78 -22.64
N GLY A 298 11.47 8.27 -23.65
CA GLY A 298 12.49 7.22 -23.51
C GLY A 298 11.95 5.79 -23.40
N CYS A 299 10.64 5.57 -23.39
CA CYS A 299 10.03 4.24 -23.28
C CYS A 299 9.82 3.50 -24.61
N LYS A 300 9.63 4.20 -25.73
CA LYS A 300 9.37 3.59 -27.05
C LYS A 300 10.40 2.51 -27.43
N ASP A 301 11.69 2.85 -27.32
CA ASP A 301 12.80 1.95 -27.67
C ASP A 301 13.49 1.42 -26.41
N CYS A 302 12.72 1.05 -25.38
CA CYS A 302 13.24 0.50 -24.14
C CYS A 302 12.91 -0.99 -24.06
N ASP A 303 13.95 -1.81 -24.00
CA ASP A 303 13.90 -3.28 -23.83
C ASP A 303 13.09 -3.73 -22.60
N LYS A 304 13.04 -2.90 -21.56
CA LYS A 304 12.32 -3.19 -20.30
C LYS A 304 10.86 -2.70 -20.31
N ALA A 305 10.43 -1.95 -21.33
CA ALA A 305 9.15 -1.26 -21.32
C ALA A 305 7.94 -2.18 -21.50
N GLU A 306 8.10 -3.37 -22.09
CA GLU A 306 7.02 -4.38 -22.16
C GLU A 306 6.55 -4.82 -20.76
N ILE A 307 7.46 -4.87 -19.80
CA ILE A 307 7.16 -5.21 -18.39
C ILE A 307 6.88 -3.93 -17.59
N CYS A 308 7.72 -2.91 -17.73
CA CYS A 308 7.64 -1.70 -16.89
C CYS A 308 6.47 -0.77 -17.26
N ARG A 309 6.12 -0.67 -18.55
CA ARG A 309 5.06 0.21 -19.11
C ARG A 309 5.11 1.64 -18.57
N GLY A 310 6.32 2.19 -18.43
CA GLY A 310 6.55 3.56 -17.95
C GLY A 310 6.46 3.75 -16.43
N GLY A 311 6.53 2.69 -15.63
CA GLY A 311 6.67 2.77 -14.18
C GLY A 311 5.36 2.91 -13.41
N CYS A 312 5.46 3.32 -12.15
CA CYS A 312 4.31 3.58 -11.30
C CYS A 312 3.66 4.91 -11.71
N PHE A 313 2.41 4.86 -12.20
CA PHE A 313 1.65 6.06 -12.59
C PHE A 313 1.67 7.12 -11.48
N ALA A 314 1.34 6.72 -10.25
CA ALA A 314 1.24 7.66 -9.15
C ALA A 314 2.59 8.29 -8.78
N MET A 315 3.69 7.55 -8.87
CA MET A 315 5.02 8.12 -8.64
C MET A 315 5.34 9.17 -9.70
N ALA A 316 5.22 8.81 -10.98
CA ALA A 316 5.52 9.70 -12.09
C ALA A 316 4.67 11.00 -12.05
N TYR A 317 3.35 10.86 -11.91
CA TYR A 317 2.43 12.00 -11.86
C TYR A 317 2.69 12.91 -10.66
N THR A 318 2.81 12.35 -9.45
CA THR A 318 2.96 13.17 -8.23
C THR A 318 4.33 13.83 -8.14
N TYR A 319 5.38 13.13 -8.59
CA TYR A 319 6.72 13.70 -8.70
C TYR A 319 6.75 14.87 -9.68
N LYS A 320 6.29 14.68 -10.93
CA LYS A 320 6.27 15.74 -11.94
C LYS A 320 5.46 16.96 -11.49
N LYS A 321 4.32 16.72 -10.84
CA LYS A 321 3.48 17.78 -10.27
C LYS A 321 4.20 18.58 -9.18
N CYS A 322 4.97 17.95 -8.29
CA CYS A 322 5.75 18.67 -7.27
C CYS A 322 7.01 19.35 -7.85
N GLU A 323 7.59 18.79 -8.90
CA GLU A 323 8.77 19.33 -9.56
C GLU A 323 8.44 20.58 -10.38
N THR A 324 7.37 20.53 -11.18
CA THR A 324 7.08 21.53 -12.21
C THR A 324 5.74 22.25 -12.02
N GLY A 325 4.85 21.73 -11.18
CA GLY A 325 3.46 22.19 -11.07
C GLY A 325 2.51 21.59 -12.12
N GLU A 326 3.03 20.90 -13.13
CA GLU A 326 2.24 20.38 -14.24
C GLU A 326 1.58 19.03 -13.92
N LYS A 327 0.35 18.84 -14.42
CA LYS A 327 -0.37 17.57 -14.37
C LYS A 327 -0.12 16.80 -15.66
N ASP A 328 0.91 15.97 -15.67
CA ASP A 328 1.31 15.20 -16.84
C ASP A 328 0.98 13.70 -16.68
N LEU A 329 0.11 13.20 -17.57
CA LEU A 329 -0.28 11.80 -17.64
C LEU A 329 0.86 10.90 -18.14
N TYR A 330 1.70 11.41 -19.03
CA TYR A 330 2.79 10.68 -19.66
C TYR A 330 4.15 11.00 -19.03
N ALA A 331 4.14 11.58 -17.82
CA ALA A 331 5.33 11.75 -17.02
C ALA A 331 6.05 10.40 -16.86
N ARG A 332 7.38 10.46 -16.97
CA ARG A 332 8.26 9.32 -16.73
C ARG A 332 8.43 9.10 -15.23
N ASP A 333 8.48 7.85 -14.80
CA ASP A 333 8.82 7.53 -13.41
C ASP A 333 10.27 7.98 -13.11
N PRO A 334 10.51 8.81 -12.07
CA PRO A 334 11.85 9.28 -11.71
C PRO A 334 12.81 8.12 -11.37
N PHE A 335 12.29 6.97 -10.98
CA PHE A 335 13.06 5.76 -10.69
C PHE A 335 13.18 4.84 -11.92
N CYS A 336 13.19 5.40 -13.13
CA CYS A 336 13.40 4.61 -14.35
C CYS A 336 14.85 4.15 -14.50
N PHE A 337 15.09 2.84 -14.42
CA PHE A 337 16.41 2.22 -14.50
C PHE A 337 16.76 1.66 -15.90
N LYS A 338 16.31 2.32 -16.98
CA LYS A 338 16.48 1.85 -18.37
C LYS A 338 17.89 1.34 -18.71
N ASN A 339 18.92 2.06 -18.27
CA ASN A 339 20.33 1.79 -18.61
C ASN A 339 21.05 0.92 -17.55
N ILE A 340 20.31 0.27 -16.66
CA ILE A 340 20.86 -0.55 -15.59
C ILE A 340 20.48 -2.00 -15.84
N GLU A 341 21.48 -2.88 -15.78
CA GLU A 341 21.29 -4.32 -15.68
C GLU A 341 21.53 -4.77 -14.23
N ILE A 342 20.72 -5.72 -13.76
CA ILE A 342 20.94 -6.40 -12.49
C ILE A 342 21.37 -7.83 -12.79
N SER A 343 22.59 -8.19 -12.36
CA SER A 343 23.14 -9.54 -12.48
C SER A 343 22.79 -10.45 -11.30
N GLU A 344 22.12 -9.91 -10.28
CA GLU A 344 21.74 -10.65 -9.07
C GLU A 344 20.60 -11.64 -9.41
N ASN A 345 20.82 -12.92 -9.11
CA ASN A 345 19.77 -13.93 -9.18
C ASN A 345 18.74 -13.65 -8.08
N ILE A 346 17.58 -13.13 -8.47
CA ILE A 346 16.47 -12.92 -7.55
C ILE A 346 15.83 -14.27 -7.25
N ASN A 347 15.95 -14.69 -6.00
CA ASN A 347 15.27 -15.88 -5.54
C ASN A 347 13.81 -15.55 -5.26
N TYR A 348 12.90 -16.13 -6.04
CA TYR A 348 11.47 -16.01 -5.80
C TYR A 348 11.00 -17.15 -4.91
N LYS A 349 10.41 -16.82 -3.77
CA LYS A 349 9.81 -17.80 -2.86
C LYS A 349 8.40 -17.38 -2.50
N LYS A 350 7.43 -18.00 -3.17
CA LYS A 350 6.02 -17.75 -2.88
C LYS A 350 5.70 -18.29 -1.47
N GLY A 351 4.97 -17.51 -0.69
CA GLY A 351 4.45 -17.96 0.60
C GLY A 351 3.42 -19.07 0.45
N GLU A 352 3.13 -19.76 1.56
CA GLU A 352 2.08 -20.80 1.61
C GLU A 352 0.67 -20.21 1.43
N LYS A 353 0.50 -18.94 1.84
CA LYS A 353 -0.72 -18.16 1.68
C LYS A 353 -0.46 -17.00 0.70
N GLN A 354 -1.47 -16.67 -0.10
CA GLN A 354 -1.49 -15.42 -0.87
C GLN A 354 -1.79 -14.27 0.08
N LEU A 355 -0.88 -13.31 0.17
CA LEU A 355 -1.06 -12.09 0.97
C LEU A 355 -2.04 -11.15 0.28
N VAL A 356 -2.84 -10.42 1.05
CA VAL A 356 -3.74 -9.37 0.54
C VAL A 356 -2.95 -8.22 -0.08
N HIS A 357 -1.71 -8.03 0.37
CA HIS A 357 -0.83 -6.97 -0.12
C HIS A 357 -0.09 -7.34 -1.43
N GLU A 358 -0.19 -8.59 -1.91
CA GLU A 358 0.29 -9.02 -3.23
C GLU A 358 -0.52 -8.37 -4.35
N ASN A 359 0.16 -7.83 -5.36
CA ASN A 359 -0.45 -7.20 -6.55
C ASN A 359 -1.57 -6.16 -6.27
N TYR A 360 -1.63 -5.59 -5.06
CA TYR A 360 -2.58 -4.54 -4.67
C TYR A 360 -2.03 -3.14 -4.99
N LEU A 361 -0.73 -2.91 -4.76
CA LEU A 361 0.00 -1.67 -5.09
C LEU A 361 1.32 -2.03 -5.77
N CYS A 362 1.93 -1.07 -6.48
CA CYS A 362 3.31 -1.19 -6.95
C CYS A 362 4.25 -1.31 -5.74
N THR A 363 4.70 -2.53 -5.45
CA THR A 363 5.39 -2.85 -4.20
C THR A 363 6.40 -3.98 -4.37
N TRP A 364 7.26 -4.13 -3.37
CA TRP A 364 8.11 -5.30 -3.20
C TRP A 364 7.91 -5.86 -1.78
N ILE A 365 7.76 -7.18 -1.67
CA ILE A 365 7.70 -7.92 -0.41
C ILE A 365 8.82 -8.96 -0.43
N GLY A 366 9.62 -8.99 0.64
CA GLY A 366 10.66 -9.98 0.86
C GLY A 366 10.46 -10.76 2.15
N LYS A 367 10.84 -12.04 2.13
CA LYS A 367 11.05 -12.83 3.34
C LYS A 367 12.55 -12.82 3.65
N PRO A 368 12.98 -12.37 4.84
CA PRO A 368 14.38 -12.47 5.23
C PRO A 368 14.92 -13.90 5.06
N LYS A 369 16.09 -14.03 4.41
CA LYS A 369 16.77 -15.33 4.32
C LYS A 369 17.16 -15.77 5.73
N LYS A 370 16.97 -17.06 6.03
CA LYS A 370 17.58 -17.66 7.22
C LYS A 370 19.09 -17.66 7.01
N GLU A 371 19.86 -17.35 8.05
CA GLU A 371 21.32 -17.48 7.97
C GLU A 371 21.65 -18.93 7.56
N SER A 372 22.46 -19.07 6.52
CA SER A 372 23.08 -20.34 6.18
C SER A 372 24.12 -20.62 7.26
N PHE A 373 23.75 -21.45 8.23
CA PHE A 373 24.65 -22.00 9.24
C PHE A 373 25.72 -22.89 8.61
#